data_AF-A0A367AJR0-F1
#
_entry.id   AF-A0A367AJR0-F1
#
_cell.length_a   1.000
_cell.length_b   1.000
_cell.length_c   1.000
_cell.angle_alpha   90.00
_cell.angle_beta   90.00
_cell.angle_gamma   90.00
#
_symmetry.space_group_name_H-M   'P 1'
#
loop_
_entity.id
_entity.type
_entity.pdbx_description
1 polymer ?
#
loop_
_entity_poly.entity_id
_entity_poly.type
_entity_poly.pdbx_seq_one_letter_code
_entity_poly.pdbx_strand_id
1 'polypeptide(L)'
;MVTVTDSTQRRTPKAAKTNSVFKKAVMAISGIILVLYLIAHMIGNLKAFAGAEDFNHYSHWLRTIGNPALPGATALWLIRIVLLVAVVAHIWAAVSLWRQARRARPERYVTKKAVAQSYASRTMRWGGVIILAFVIFHILDLTLGAVNSAGSDGEPYDRLLASFQNPVVTIFYAVAVILVGMHLRHGIWSATQTLGQSNRRRELTVNYTATAIATVLTVGFLLTPFAVLFGLID
;
A
#
# COMPACT_ATOMS: atom_id res chain seq x y z
N MET A 1 -42.10 19.98 -38.23
CA MET A 1 -40.72 19.48 -38.02
C MET A 1 -40.75 18.66 -36.73
N VAL A 2 -40.81 17.33 -36.83
CA VAL A 2 -40.96 16.44 -35.67
C VAL A 2 -39.57 16.08 -35.15
N THR A 3 -39.27 16.47 -33.91
CA THR A 3 -38.03 16.13 -33.23
C THR A 3 -38.13 14.69 -32.73
N VAL A 4 -37.42 13.76 -33.37
CA VAL A 4 -37.28 12.39 -32.87
C VAL A 4 -36.27 12.40 -31.74
N THR A 5 -36.72 12.18 -30.51
CA THR A 5 -35.85 11.84 -29.39
C THR A 5 -35.43 10.37 -29.52
N ASP A 6 -34.22 10.12 -30.00
CA ASP A 6 -33.61 8.79 -29.94
C ASP A 6 -33.24 8.48 -28.47
N SER A 7 -34.17 7.85 -27.76
CA SER A 7 -33.98 7.39 -26.39
C SER A 7 -33.41 5.97 -26.36
N THR A 8 -32.26 5.74 -27.00
CA THR A 8 -31.49 4.51 -26.78
C THR A 8 -30.69 4.63 -25.48
N GLN A 9 -31.39 4.67 -24.34
CA GLN A 9 -30.79 4.35 -23.05
C GLN A 9 -30.37 2.87 -23.07
N ARG A 10 -29.13 2.61 -23.49
CA ARG A 10 -28.49 1.29 -23.40
C ARG A 10 -28.47 0.86 -21.93
N ARG A 11 -29.46 0.05 -21.53
CA ARG A 11 -29.49 -0.62 -20.24
C ARG A 11 -28.23 -1.48 -20.11
N THR A 12 -27.29 -1.08 -19.27
CA THR A 12 -26.10 -1.89 -18.97
C THR A 12 -26.55 -3.26 -18.43
N PRO A 13 -26.08 -4.39 -19.00
CA PRO A 13 -26.53 -5.73 -18.59
C PRO A 13 -26.20 -6.00 -17.12
N LYS A 14 -27.11 -6.68 -16.39
CA LYS A 14 -26.96 -7.03 -14.95
C LYS A 14 -25.60 -7.68 -14.65
N ALA A 15 -25.09 -8.53 -15.54
CA ALA A 15 -23.78 -9.19 -15.41
C ALA A 15 -22.59 -8.21 -15.32
N ALA A 16 -22.64 -7.07 -16.01
CA ALA A 16 -21.59 -6.05 -15.93
C ALA A 16 -21.58 -5.35 -14.56
N LYS A 17 -22.75 -5.18 -13.93
CA LYS A 17 -22.86 -4.61 -12.58
C LYS A 17 -22.26 -5.56 -11.54
N THR A 18 -22.60 -6.85 -11.57
CA THR A 18 -22.09 -7.86 -10.63
C THR A 18 -20.57 -8.00 -10.70
N ASN A 19 -19.99 -7.97 -11.91
CA ASN A 19 -18.55 -8.03 -12.12
C ASN A 19 -17.81 -6.81 -11.54
N SER A 20 -18.41 -5.62 -11.62
CA SER A 20 -17.83 -4.40 -11.05
C SER A 20 -17.84 -4.38 -9.51
N VAL A 21 -18.88 -4.92 -8.88
CA VAL A 21 -19.00 -5.02 -7.42
C VAL A 21 -17.95 -5.98 -6.87
N PHE A 22 -17.81 -7.17 -7.48
CA PHE A 22 -16.80 -8.15 -7.09
C PHE A 22 -15.38 -7.56 -7.10
N LYS A 23 -14.98 -6.89 -8.19
CA LYS A 23 -13.65 -6.28 -8.30
C LYS A 23 -13.40 -5.19 -7.24
N LYS A 24 -14.41 -4.39 -6.91
CA LYS A 24 -14.30 -3.39 -5.84
C LYS A 24 -14.16 -4.05 -4.46
N ALA A 25 -14.88 -5.13 -4.21
CA ALA A 25 -14.73 -5.92 -2.98
C ALA A 25 -13.32 -6.51 -2.88
N VAL A 26 -12.79 -7.11 -3.95
CA VAL A 26 -11.40 -7.60 -4.00
C VAL A 26 -10.41 -6.47 -3.71
N MET A 27 -10.59 -5.29 -4.31
CA MET A 27 -9.73 -4.13 -4.07
C MET A 27 -9.76 -3.68 -2.60
N ALA A 28 -10.94 -3.65 -1.98
CA ALA A 28 -11.10 -3.24 -0.58
C ALA A 28 -10.50 -4.27 0.40
N ILE A 29 -10.81 -5.56 0.22
CA ILE A 29 -10.33 -6.63 1.11
C ILE A 29 -8.81 -6.77 1.03
N SER A 30 -8.26 -6.83 -0.18
CA SER A 30 -6.79 -6.84 -0.35
C SER A 30 -6.13 -5.60 0.25
N GLY A 31 -6.73 -4.41 0.07
CA GLY A 31 -6.26 -3.19 0.70
C GLY A 31 -6.22 -3.28 2.22
N ILE A 32 -7.28 -3.79 2.86
CA ILE A 32 -7.34 -3.97 4.33
C ILE A 32 -6.23 -4.89 4.82
N ILE A 33 -6.00 -6.03 4.15
CA ILE A 33 -4.91 -6.96 4.47
C ILE A 33 -3.56 -6.24 4.41
N LEU A 34 -3.32 -5.45 3.37
CA LEU A 34 -2.08 -4.68 3.21
C LEU A 34 -1.92 -3.60 4.29
N VAL A 35 -3.00 -2.92 4.70
CA VAL A 35 -2.94 -1.95 5.81
C VAL A 35 -2.57 -2.64 7.12
N LEU A 36 -3.20 -3.78 7.43
CA LEU A 36 -2.87 -4.54 8.65
C LEU A 36 -1.41 -4.97 8.65
N TYR A 37 -0.90 -5.40 7.50
CA TYR A 37 0.53 -5.70 7.34
C TYR A 37 1.40 -4.47 7.54
N LEU A 38 1.07 -3.32 6.95
CA LEU A 38 1.84 -2.09 7.15
C LEU A 38 1.90 -1.67 8.63
N ILE A 39 0.83 -1.88 9.40
CA ILE A 39 0.84 -1.65 10.85
C ILE A 39 1.83 -2.59 11.55
N ALA A 40 1.71 -3.90 11.33
CA ALA A 40 2.61 -4.88 11.94
C ALA A 40 4.07 -4.66 11.51
N HIS A 41 4.28 -4.32 10.23
CA HIS A 41 5.58 -4.04 9.66
C HIS A 41 6.20 -2.77 10.25
N MET A 42 5.43 -1.69 10.41
CA MET A 42 5.90 -0.47 11.09
C MET A 42 6.33 -0.79 12.53
N ILE A 43 5.51 -1.53 13.29
CA ILE A 43 5.84 -1.93 14.66
C ILE A 43 7.15 -2.73 14.71
N GLY A 44 7.33 -3.67 13.77
CA GLY A 44 8.59 -4.40 13.63
C GLY A 44 9.79 -3.50 13.36
N ASN A 45 9.65 -2.50 12.48
CA ASN A 45 10.71 -1.53 12.19
C ASN A 45 11.07 -0.66 13.39
N LEU A 46 10.09 -0.29 14.22
CA LEU A 46 10.33 0.49 15.44
C LEU A 46 11.10 -0.29 16.50
N LYS A 47 11.24 -1.62 16.39
CA LYS A 47 12.14 -2.37 17.27
C LYS A 47 13.62 -2.04 17.04
N ALA A 48 13.98 -1.36 15.96
CA ALA A 48 15.35 -0.92 15.73
C ALA A 48 15.86 0.00 16.86
N PHE A 49 14.94 0.73 17.52
CA PHE A 49 15.25 1.57 18.69
C PHE A 49 15.61 0.78 19.96
N ALA A 50 15.40 -0.54 19.98
CA ALA A 50 15.82 -1.41 21.07
C ALA A 50 17.26 -1.95 20.88
N GLY A 51 17.90 -1.63 19.75
CA GLY A 51 19.27 -2.06 19.44
C GLY A 51 19.34 -3.34 18.62
N ALA A 52 20.56 -3.67 18.20
CA ALA A 52 20.85 -4.75 17.25
C ALA A 52 20.40 -6.13 17.75
N GLU A 53 20.66 -6.45 19.02
CA GLU A 53 20.33 -7.75 19.61
C GLU A 53 18.82 -8.01 19.57
N ASP A 54 18.01 -7.08 20.09
CA ASP A 54 16.55 -7.20 20.14
C ASP A 54 15.92 -7.22 18.74
N PHE A 55 16.45 -6.43 17.81
CA PHE A 55 15.95 -6.39 16.44
C PHE A 55 16.22 -7.72 15.71
N ASN A 56 17.46 -8.22 15.80
CA ASN A 56 17.86 -9.48 15.17
C ASN A 56 17.12 -10.66 15.81
N HIS A 57 17.05 -10.70 17.15
CA HIS A 57 16.27 -11.71 17.86
C HIS A 57 14.80 -11.70 17.43
N TYR A 58 14.17 -10.53 17.35
CA TYR A 58 12.79 -10.44 16.86
C TYR A 58 12.65 -10.99 15.43
N SER A 59 13.58 -10.65 14.54
CA SER A 59 13.59 -11.17 13.17
C SER A 59 13.70 -12.70 13.15
N HIS A 60 14.61 -13.28 13.93
CA HIS A 60 14.77 -14.73 14.05
C HIS A 60 13.52 -15.39 14.65
N TRP A 61 12.92 -14.79 15.68
CA TRP A 61 11.69 -15.26 16.30
C TRP A 61 10.50 -15.31 15.32
N LEU A 62 10.39 -14.36 14.37
CA LEU A 62 9.35 -14.42 13.33
C LEU A 62 9.37 -15.73 12.54
N ARG A 63 10.54 -16.39 12.42
CA ARG A 63 10.73 -17.68 11.72
C ARG A 63 10.35 -18.88 12.58
N THR A 64 9.93 -18.70 13.83
CA THR A 64 9.58 -19.79 14.76
C THR A 64 8.21 -19.59 15.41
N ILE A 65 7.46 -18.57 15.00
CA ILE A 65 6.10 -18.31 15.49
C ILE A 65 5.20 -19.52 15.24
N GLY A 66 4.51 -19.96 16.30
CA GLY A 66 3.55 -21.07 16.25
C GLY A 66 4.18 -22.44 16.50
N ASN A 67 5.48 -22.53 16.77
CA ASN A 67 6.11 -23.77 17.20
C ASN A 67 5.49 -24.32 18.51
N PRO A 68 5.26 -25.65 18.63
CA PRO A 68 5.55 -26.70 17.65
C PRO A 68 4.43 -26.94 16.61
N ALA A 69 3.26 -26.30 16.74
CA ALA A 69 2.11 -26.52 15.86
C ALA A 69 2.38 -26.12 14.39
N LEU A 70 3.21 -25.10 14.17
CA LEU A 70 3.69 -24.65 12.86
C LEU A 70 5.23 -24.67 12.85
N PRO A 71 5.86 -25.81 12.51
CA PRO A 71 7.30 -25.99 12.64
C PRO A 71 8.10 -25.05 11.73
N GLY A 72 9.20 -24.51 12.26
CA GLY A 72 10.12 -23.65 11.53
C GLY A 72 9.44 -22.40 10.95
N ALA A 73 9.85 -21.97 9.75
CA ALA A 73 9.37 -20.73 9.14
C ALA A 73 7.97 -20.83 8.50
N THR A 74 7.18 -21.87 8.83
CA THR A 74 5.89 -22.15 8.19
C THR A 74 4.90 -20.98 8.33
N ALA A 75 4.74 -20.44 9.55
CA ALA A 75 3.86 -19.29 9.79
C ALA A 75 4.26 -18.07 8.94
N LEU A 76 5.56 -17.78 8.88
CA LEU A 76 6.08 -16.65 8.10
C LEU A 76 5.84 -16.83 6.59
N TRP A 77 6.00 -18.05 6.07
CA TRP A 77 5.71 -18.34 4.66
C TRP A 77 4.23 -18.21 4.32
N LEU A 78 3.33 -18.64 5.21
CA LEU A 78 1.88 -18.44 5.03
C LEU A 78 1.55 -16.95 4.95
N ILE A 79 2.11 -16.14 5.85
CA ILE A 79 1.94 -14.68 5.81
C ILE A 79 2.45 -14.12 4.48
N ARG A 80 3.64 -14.51 4.03
CA ARG A 80 4.21 -14.07 2.73
C ARG A 80 3.32 -14.43 1.55
N ILE A 81 2.77 -15.64 1.51
CA ILE A 81 1.86 -16.09 0.44
C ILE A 81 0.58 -15.24 0.46
N VAL A 82 -0.02 -15.02 1.63
CA VAL A 82 -1.22 -14.18 1.77
C VAL A 82 -0.94 -12.76 1.28
N LEU A 83 0.20 -12.18 1.64
CA LEU A 83 0.59 -10.84 1.20
C LEU A 83 0.82 -10.78 -0.32
N LEU A 84 1.50 -11.77 -0.89
CA LEU A 84 1.73 -11.84 -2.33
C LEU A 84 0.40 -11.91 -3.09
N VAL A 85 -0.51 -12.79 -2.65
CA VAL A 85 -1.86 -12.90 -3.23
C VAL A 85 -2.61 -11.57 -3.06
N ALA A 86 -2.54 -10.93 -1.90
CA ALA A 86 -3.20 -9.64 -1.65
C ALA A 86 -2.67 -8.54 -2.59
N VAL A 87 -1.35 -8.40 -2.74
CA VAL A 87 -0.72 -7.42 -3.66
C VAL A 87 -1.17 -7.67 -5.10
N VAL A 88 -1.08 -8.92 -5.57
CA VAL A 88 -1.47 -9.28 -6.94
C VAL A 88 -2.97 -9.01 -7.16
N ALA A 89 -3.82 -9.43 -6.23
CA ALA A 89 -5.26 -9.18 -6.30
C ALA A 89 -5.58 -7.67 -6.29
N HIS A 90 -4.87 -6.89 -5.48
CA HIS A 90 -5.03 -5.44 -5.39
C HIS A 90 -4.70 -4.75 -6.71
N ILE A 91 -3.54 -5.07 -7.29
CA ILE A 91 -3.09 -4.54 -8.58
C ILE A 91 -4.03 -4.98 -9.71
N TRP A 92 -4.40 -6.26 -9.75
CA TRP A 92 -5.34 -6.79 -10.74
C TRP A 92 -6.69 -6.07 -10.68
N ALA A 93 -7.25 -5.86 -9.48
CA ALA A 93 -8.51 -5.17 -9.29
C ALA A 93 -8.41 -3.70 -9.72
N ALA A 94 -7.33 -3.01 -9.32
CA ALA A 94 -7.06 -1.62 -9.70
C ALA A 94 -6.97 -1.44 -11.23
N VAL A 95 -6.18 -2.28 -11.91
CA VAL A 95 -6.03 -2.26 -13.38
C VAL A 95 -7.34 -2.64 -14.06
N SER A 96 -8.04 -3.64 -13.57
CA SER A 96 -9.33 -4.09 -14.13
C SER A 96 -10.41 -3.02 -14.02
N LEU A 97 -10.51 -2.33 -12.89
CA LEU A 97 -11.45 -1.23 -12.67
C LEU A 97 -11.07 -0.01 -13.52
N TRP A 98 -9.77 0.30 -13.64
CA TRP A 98 -9.29 1.35 -14.52
C TRP A 98 -9.62 1.11 -15.98
N ARG A 99 -9.36 -0.10 -16.50
CA ARG A 99 -9.69 -0.48 -17.89
C ARG A 99 -11.18 -0.36 -18.16
N GLN A 100 -12.02 -0.81 -17.23
CA GLN A 100 -13.48 -0.68 -17.33
C GLN A 100 -13.92 0.78 -17.35
N ALA A 101 -13.41 1.61 -16.43
CA ALA A 101 -13.73 3.03 -16.37
C ALA A 101 -13.30 3.79 -17.63
N ARG A 102 -12.16 3.40 -18.24
CA ARG A 102 -11.67 3.99 -19.48
C ARG A 102 -12.53 3.59 -20.69
N ARG A 103 -12.95 2.31 -20.78
CA ARG A 103 -13.85 1.83 -21.85
C ARG A 103 -15.23 2.46 -21.77
N ALA A 104 -15.72 2.74 -20.56
CA ALA A 104 -17.02 3.37 -20.35
C ALA A 104 -17.05 4.88 -20.63
N ARG A 105 -15.91 5.50 -21.02
CA ARG A 105 -15.79 6.95 -21.24
C ARG A 105 -15.16 7.27 -22.61
N PRO A 106 -15.93 7.19 -23.71
CA PRO A 106 -15.45 7.55 -25.04
C PRO A 106 -15.20 9.05 -25.23
N GLU A 107 -15.91 9.94 -24.53
CA GLU A 107 -15.69 11.39 -24.58
C GLU A 107 -15.11 11.98 -23.27
N ARG A 108 -14.23 12.98 -23.38
CA ARG A 108 -13.62 13.66 -22.23
C ARG A 108 -14.54 14.76 -21.69
N TYR A 109 -14.67 14.83 -20.36
CA TYR A 109 -15.45 15.88 -19.67
C TYR A 109 -14.86 17.28 -19.89
N VAL A 110 -15.72 18.25 -20.26
CA VAL A 110 -15.37 19.65 -20.59
C VAL A 110 -15.58 20.60 -19.39
N THR A 111 -15.27 20.20 -18.15
CA THR A 111 -15.51 21.04 -16.95
C THR A 111 -14.30 21.16 -16.01
N LYS A 112 -14.18 22.29 -15.30
CA LYS A 112 -13.07 22.54 -14.35
C LYS A 112 -13.00 21.51 -13.21
N LYS A 113 -14.14 21.01 -12.71
CA LYS A 113 -14.19 19.91 -11.72
C LYS A 113 -13.54 18.62 -12.24
N ALA A 114 -13.54 18.39 -13.56
CA ALA A 114 -12.89 17.23 -14.15
C ALA A 114 -11.35 17.29 -14.06
N VAL A 115 -10.75 18.48 -14.01
CA VAL A 115 -9.28 18.67 -13.96
C VAL A 115 -8.72 18.20 -12.62
N ALA A 116 -9.31 18.63 -11.50
CA ALA A 116 -8.88 18.21 -10.16
C ALA A 116 -9.06 16.69 -9.95
N GLN A 117 -10.18 16.13 -10.41
CA GLN A 117 -10.42 14.68 -10.40
C GLN A 117 -9.42 13.93 -11.30
N SER A 118 -9.02 14.52 -12.44
CA SER A 118 -8.01 13.96 -13.32
C SER A 118 -6.64 13.89 -12.63
N TYR A 119 -6.24 14.97 -11.95
CA TYR A 119 -4.96 15.02 -11.24
C TYR A 119 -4.88 13.98 -10.13
N ALA A 120 -5.88 13.93 -9.23
CA ALA A 120 -5.97 12.92 -8.18
C ALA A 120 -5.97 11.48 -8.76
N SER A 121 -6.65 11.26 -9.89
CA SER A 121 -6.65 9.94 -10.54
C SER A 121 -5.30 9.57 -11.17
N ARG A 122 -4.50 10.55 -11.60
CA ARG A 122 -3.16 10.32 -12.17
C ARG A 122 -2.15 10.03 -11.06
N THR A 123 -2.17 10.82 -9.98
CA THR A 123 -1.27 10.62 -8.83
C THR A 123 -1.53 9.28 -8.14
N MET A 124 -2.77 8.81 -8.05
CA MET A 124 -3.05 7.46 -7.52
C MET A 124 -2.51 6.33 -8.39
N ARG A 125 -2.55 6.46 -9.73
CA ARG A 125 -2.04 5.43 -10.65
C ARG A 125 -0.52 5.38 -10.66
N TRP A 126 0.10 6.53 -10.92
CA TRP A 126 1.56 6.63 -10.95
C TRP A 126 2.15 6.39 -9.56
N GLY A 127 1.50 6.87 -8.51
CA GLY A 127 1.85 6.54 -7.13
C GLY A 127 1.83 5.03 -6.89
N GLY A 128 0.79 4.30 -7.33
CA GLY A 128 0.75 2.85 -7.24
C GLY A 128 1.89 2.13 -7.99
N VAL A 129 2.26 2.60 -9.17
CA VAL A 129 3.39 2.05 -9.95
C VAL A 129 4.73 2.32 -9.25
N ILE A 130 4.92 3.53 -8.73
CA ILE A 130 6.14 3.90 -7.99
C ILE A 130 6.23 3.09 -6.70
N ILE A 131 5.11 2.87 -5.99
CA ILE A 131 5.06 2.01 -4.81
C ILE A 131 5.44 0.57 -5.17
N LEU A 132 4.98 0.03 -6.30
CA LEU A 132 5.38 -1.31 -6.73
C LEU A 132 6.90 -1.40 -6.98
N ALA A 133 7.48 -0.42 -7.68
CA ALA A 133 8.92 -0.36 -7.88
C ALA A 133 9.68 -0.24 -6.54
N PHE A 134 9.16 0.57 -5.61
CA PHE A 134 9.69 0.69 -4.26
C PHE A 134 9.65 -0.63 -3.50
N VAL A 135 8.54 -1.38 -3.53
CA VAL A 135 8.43 -2.67 -2.84
C VAL A 135 9.43 -3.68 -3.40
N ILE A 136 9.66 -3.70 -4.71
CA ILE A 136 10.68 -4.57 -5.33
C ILE A 136 12.07 -4.18 -4.82
N PHE A 137 12.42 -2.90 -4.88
CA PHE A 137 13.70 -2.41 -4.36
C PHE A 137 13.87 -2.71 -2.87
N HIS A 138 12.84 -2.46 -2.06
CA HIS A 138 12.83 -2.72 -0.62
C HIS A 138 13.10 -4.19 -0.28
N ILE A 139 12.53 -5.13 -1.04
CA ILE A 139 12.80 -6.56 -0.87
C ILE A 139 14.25 -6.89 -1.25
N LEU A 140 14.74 -6.36 -2.38
CA LEU A 140 16.12 -6.59 -2.82
C LEU A 140 17.15 -6.03 -1.83
N ASP A 141 16.85 -4.86 -1.26
CA ASP A 141 17.70 -4.16 -0.32
C ASP A 141 17.67 -4.80 1.08
N LEU A 142 16.55 -4.70 1.80
CA LEU A 142 16.50 -5.08 3.22
C LEU A 142 16.18 -6.56 3.46
N THR A 143 15.37 -7.19 2.60
CA THR A 143 14.96 -8.58 2.81
C THR A 143 16.00 -9.57 2.28
N LEU A 144 16.51 -9.32 1.08
CA LEU A 144 17.44 -10.22 0.39
C LEU A 144 18.91 -9.79 0.53
N GLY A 145 19.19 -8.51 0.80
CA GLY A 145 20.57 -8.00 0.85
C GLY A 145 21.28 -8.02 -0.50
N ALA A 146 20.56 -8.18 -1.61
CA ALA A 146 21.11 -8.37 -2.95
C ALA A 146 21.70 -7.09 -3.55
N VAL A 147 21.21 -5.93 -3.12
CA VAL A 147 21.70 -4.60 -3.53
C VAL A 147 22.18 -3.76 -2.34
N ASN A 148 22.20 -4.35 -1.15
CA ASN A 148 22.60 -3.72 0.09
C ASN A 148 24.11 -3.90 0.32
N SER A 149 24.79 -2.88 0.83
CA SER A 149 26.24 -2.96 1.07
C SER A 149 26.65 -3.92 2.19
N ALA A 150 25.75 -4.25 3.12
CA ALA A 150 25.97 -5.32 4.11
C ALA A 150 25.82 -6.73 3.52
N GLY A 151 25.31 -6.86 2.28
CA GLY A 151 25.20 -8.12 1.56
C GLY A 151 24.09 -9.05 2.04
N SER A 152 23.96 -10.20 1.37
CA SER A 152 22.93 -11.22 1.62
C SER A 152 23.15 -12.05 2.89
N ASP A 153 24.34 -11.96 3.48
CA ASP A 153 24.74 -12.74 4.66
C ASP A 153 24.73 -11.89 5.94
N GLY A 154 24.65 -10.56 5.82
CA GLY A 154 24.56 -9.65 6.98
C GLY A 154 23.25 -9.82 7.76
N GLU A 155 23.28 -9.53 9.05
CA GLU A 155 22.07 -9.60 9.89
C GLU A 155 21.06 -8.51 9.48
N PRO A 156 19.76 -8.67 9.78
CA PRO A 156 18.73 -7.69 9.45
C PRO A 156 19.03 -6.27 9.95
N TYR A 157 19.63 -6.13 11.14
CA TYR A 157 20.03 -4.83 11.68
C TYR A 157 21.16 -4.19 10.86
N ASP A 158 22.16 -4.97 10.44
CA ASP A 158 23.31 -4.47 9.66
C ASP A 158 22.85 -3.91 8.30
N ARG A 159 21.91 -4.60 7.63
CA ARG A 159 21.32 -4.12 6.38
C ARG A 159 20.53 -2.83 6.57
N LEU A 160 19.79 -2.75 7.68
CA LEU A 160 19.03 -1.57 8.04
C LEU A 160 19.95 -0.35 8.24
N LEU A 161 21.03 -0.52 9.00
CA LEU A 161 22.04 0.53 9.19
C LEU A 161 22.70 0.92 7.87
N ALA A 162 23.19 -0.07 7.11
CA ALA A 162 23.88 0.14 5.85
C ALA A 162 23.03 0.92 4.83
N SER A 163 21.74 0.62 4.72
CA SER A 163 20.83 1.38 3.86
C SER A 163 20.63 2.81 4.35
N PHE A 164 20.37 3.01 5.63
CA PHE A 164 19.92 4.30 6.13
C PHE A 164 21.03 5.26 6.55
N GLN A 165 22.27 4.78 6.66
CA GLN A 165 23.47 5.62 6.69
C GLN A 165 23.75 6.27 5.33
N ASN A 166 23.24 5.71 4.23
CA ASN A 166 23.36 6.30 2.90
C ASN A 166 22.24 7.36 2.67
N PRO A 167 22.57 8.67 2.59
CA PRO A 167 21.55 9.71 2.48
C PRO A 167 20.69 9.60 1.22
N VAL A 168 21.24 9.09 0.12
CA VAL A 168 20.53 8.93 -1.16
C VAL A 168 19.45 7.85 -1.02
N VAL A 169 19.80 6.73 -0.39
CA VAL A 169 18.86 5.64 -0.11
C VAL A 169 17.79 6.12 0.88
N THR A 170 18.18 6.81 1.96
CA THR A 170 17.22 7.35 2.94
C THR A 170 16.22 8.32 2.31
N ILE A 171 16.66 9.26 1.45
CA ILE A 171 15.76 10.18 0.75
C ILE A 171 14.81 9.41 -0.19
N PHE A 172 15.33 8.41 -0.92
CA PHE A 172 14.50 7.57 -1.78
C PHE A 172 13.40 6.85 -0.99
N TYR A 173 13.76 6.20 0.13
CA TYR A 173 12.79 5.57 1.04
C TYR A 173 11.78 6.59 1.59
N ALA A 174 12.24 7.78 1.98
CA ALA A 174 11.37 8.81 2.53
C ALA A 174 10.29 9.25 1.53
N VAL A 175 10.69 9.53 0.28
CA VAL A 175 9.75 9.88 -0.80
C VAL A 175 8.76 8.73 -1.05
N ALA A 176 9.25 7.49 -1.08
CA ALA A 176 8.40 6.32 -1.29
C ALA A 176 7.38 6.12 -0.16
N VAL A 177 7.78 6.28 1.10
CA VAL A 177 6.90 6.17 2.28
C VAL A 177 5.85 7.28 2.30
N ILE A 178 6.19 8.50 1.85
CA ILE A 178 5.21 9.59 1.67
C ILE A 178 4.19 9.23 0.58
N LEU A 179 4.64 8.66 -0.55
CA LEU A 179 3.74 8.16 -1.60
C LEU A 179 2.84 7.04 -1.08
N VAL A 180 3.37 6.11 -0.28
CA VAL A 180 2.57 5.08 0.41
C VAL A 180 1.53 5.72 1.32
N GLY A 181 1.89 6.73 2.10
CA GLY A 181 0.96 7.47 2.97
C GLY A 181 -0.20 8.12 2.19
N MET A 182 0.10 8.78 1.08
CA MET A 182 -0.92 9.36 0.20
C MET A 182 -1.82 8.29 -0.43
N HIS A 183 -1.23 7.18 -0.89
CA HIS A 183 -1.97 6.04 -1.44
C HIS A 183 -2.89 5.41 -0.39
N LEU A 184 -2.39 5.22 0.83
CA LEU A 184 -3.09 4.66 1.97
C LEU A 184 -4.29 5.51 2.38
N ARG A 185 -4.11 6.83 2.54
CA ARG A 185 -5.20 7.76 2.87
C ARG A 185 -6.33 7.64 1.85
N HIS A 186 -5.99 7.65 0.55
CA HIS A 186 -6.97 7.50 -0.51
C HIS A 186 -7.62 6.10 -0.49
N GLY A 187 -6.83 5.04 -0.28
CA GLY A 187 -7.28 3.66 -0.23
C GLY A 187 -8.33 3.44 0.87
N ILE A 188 -8.05 3.90 2.09
CA ILE A 188 -8.98 3.81 3.23
C ILE A 188 -10.28 4.53 2.90
N TRP A 189 -10.19 5.78 2.44
CA TRP A 189 -11.39 6.55 2.05
C TRP A 189 -12.19 5.85 0.94
N SER A 190 -11.53 5.33 -0.11
CA SER A 190 -12.21 4.65 -1.22
C SER A 190 -12.84 3.31 -0.78
N ALA A 191 -12.24 2.61 0.18
CA ALA A 191 -12.76 1.36 0.70
C ALA A 191 -14.07 1.59 1.49
N THR A 192 -14.16 2.62 2.32
CA THR A 192 -15.39 2.91 3.08
C THR A 192 -16.56 3.29 2.16
N GLN A 193 -16.29 4.00 1.06
CA GLN A 193 -17.31 4.29 0.04
C GLN A 193 -17.79 3.02 -0.66
N THR A 194 -16.88 2.08 -0.91
CA THR A 194 -17.18 0.79 -1.57
C THR A 194 -18.02 -0.12 -0.68
N LEU A 195 -17.74 -0.14 0.63
CA LEU A 195 -18.41 -0.99 1.61
C LEU A 195 -19.71 -0.39 2.16
N GLY A 196 -20.22 0.68 1.54
CA GLY A 196 -21.56 1.23 1.82
C GLY A 196 -21.62 2.20 3.01
N GLN A 197 -20.49 2.62 3.58
CA GLN A 197 -20.47 3.60 4.67
C GLN A 197 -20.45 5.05 4.15
N SER A 198 -21.48 5.46 3.39
CA SER A 198 -21.55 6.81 2.78
C SER A 198 -22.72 7.64 3.32
N ASN A 199 -22.45 8.47 4.34
CA ASN A 199 -23.31 9.61 4.68
C ASN A 199 -22.44 10.83 5.03
N ARG A 200 -22.96 12.04 4.84
CA ARG A 200 -22.19 13.30 4.95
C ARG A 200 -21.53 13.51 6.33
N ARG A 201 -22.16 13.06 7.42
CA ARG A 201 -21.56 13.13 8.77
C ARG A 201 -20.40 12.14 8.91
N ARG A 202 -20.57 10.91 8.40
CA ARG A 202 -19.54 9.86 8.41
C ARG A 202 -18.38 10.18 7.46
N GLU A 203 -18.60 10.90 6.37
CA GLU A 203 -17.53 11.31 5.46
C GLU A 203 -16.46 12.16 6.17
N LEU A 204 -16.85 13.03 7.10
CA LEU A 204 -15.91 13.82 7.90
C LEU A 204 -15.08 12.91 8.81
N THR A 205 -15.74 12.01 9.56
CA THR A 205 -15.07 11.06 10.44
C THR A 205 -14.13 10.15 9.66
N VAL A 206 -14.57 9.57 8.54
CA VAL A 206 -13.75 8.71 7.68
C VAL A 206 -12.54 9.45 7.14
N ASN A 207 -12.70 10.70 6.67
CA ASN A 207 -11.58 11.49 6.18
C ASN A 207 -10.56 11.76 7.29
N TYR A 208 -11.03 12.09 8.50
CA TYR A 208 -10.15 12.28 9.65
C TYR A 208 -9.41 10.98 9.99
N THR A 209 -10.13 9.87 10.16
CA THR A 209 -9.54 8.56 10.47
C THR A 209 -8.56 8.10 9.40
N ALA A 210 -8.90 8.22 8.12
CA ALA A 210 -8.01 7.86 7.01
C ALA A 210 -6.73 8.71 7.01
N THR A 211 -6.84 10.00 7.33
CA THR A 211 -5.69 10.90 7.43
C THR A 211 -4.84 10.56 8.64
N ALA A 212 -5.46 10.34 9.82
CA ALA A 212 -4.75 9.97 11.03
C ALA A 212 -3.97 8.66 10.87
N ILE A 213 -4.60 7.60 10.36
CA ILE A 213 -3.95 6.32 10.11
C ILE A 213 -2.78 6.48 9.13
N ALA A 214 -2.99 7.22 8.03
CA ALA A 214 -1.93 7.46 7.06
C ALA A 214 -0.75 8.25 7.65
N THR A 215 -1.03 9.31 8.41
CA THR A 215 -0.01 10.13 9.07
C THR A 215 0.79 9.33 10.09
N VAL A 216 0.12 8.56 10.95
CA VAL A 216 0.80 7.72 11.96
C VAL A 216 1.71 6.71 11.28
N LEU A 217 1.23 6.00 10.26
CA LEU A 217 2.05 5.02 9.54
C LEU A 217 3.21 5.67 8.82
N THR A 218 2.99 6.78 8.10
CA THR A 218 4.07 7.51 7.43
C THR A 218 5.11 7.99 8.41
N VAL A 219 4.72 8.66 9.50
CA VAL A 219 5.68 9.13 10.51
C VAL A 219 6.42 7.95 11.13
N GLY A 220 5.72 6.91 11.57
CA GLY A 220 6.33 5.74 12.19
C GLY A 220 7.35 5.03 11.29
N PHE A 221 7.07 4.90 9.99
CA PHE A 221 8.05 4.37 9.02
C PHE A 221 9.24 5.30 8.79
N LEU A 222 9.06 6.62 8.89
CA LEU A 222 10.14 7.59 8.71
C LEU A 222 11.03 7.72 9.95
N LEU A 223 10.57 7.34 11.14
CA LEU A 223 11.37 7.42 12.37
C LEU A 223 12.68 6.63 12.25
N THR A 224 12.63 5.36 11.84
CA THR A 224 13.82 4.51 11.81
C THR A 224 14.89 4.99 10.80
N PRO A 225 14.57 5.28 9.51
CA PRO A 225 15.56 5.78 8.56
C PRO A 225 16.24 7.08 8.99
N PHE A 226 15.48 8.03 9.53
CA PHE A 226 16.05 9.31 9.99
C PHE A 226 16.82 9.15 11.29
N ALA A 227 16.41 8.26 12.19
CA ALA A 227 17.18 7.97 13.40
C ALA A 227 18.57 7.41 13.07
N VAL A 228 18.67 6.49 12.12
CA VAL A 228 19.97 5.99 11.64
C VAL A 228 20.76 7.11 10.96
N LEU A 229 20.15 7.86 10.04
CA LEU A 229 20.86 8.90 9.27
C LEU A 229 21.46 9.99 10.17
N PHE A 230 20.81 10.31 11.29
CA PHE A 230 21.28 11.30 12.26
C PHE A 230 22.10 10.70 13.41
N GLY A 231 22.36 9.39 13.40
CA GLY A 231 23.15 8.72 14.43
C GLY A 231 22.47 8.65 15.80
N LEU A 232 21.14 8.61 15.84
CA LEU A 232 20.37 8.41 17.07
C LEU A 232 20.29 6.94 17.48
N ILE A 233 20.50 6.03 16.52
CA ILE A 233 20.66 4.58 16.71
C ILE A 233 21.76 4.08 15.77
N ASP A 234 22.57 3.12 16.23
CA ASP A 234 23.79 2.61 15.59
C ASP A 234 24.05 1.12 15.86
#